data_AF-A0A0Q6WM67-F1
#
_entry.id   AF-A0A0Q6WM67-F1
#
_cell.length_a   1.000
_cell.length_b   1.000
_cell.length_c   1.000
_cell.angle_alpha   90.00
_cell.angle_beta   90.00
_cell.angle_gamma   90.00
#
_symmetry.space_group_name_H-M   'P 1'
#
loop_
_entity.id
_entity.type
_entity.pdbx_description
1 polymer ?
#
loop_
_entity_poly.entity_id
_entity_poly.type
_entity_poly.pdbx_seq_one_letter_code
_entity_poly.pdbx_strand_id
1 'polypeptide(L)'
;MNFFRRWHAHHKFHHHFGHGHHGHHFGRHADGFAHLLLNRVGAKLDLDAEQHRKLGAWLEQLQHQRDTMRGLARGPEVAGLFAGEQFAREPAQQLLDAKLDALRAAGPGLVTAFADFFDSLDNEQRQVLRFMMRRFGRHERRDAA
;
A
#
# COMPACT_ATOMS: atom_id res chain seq x y z
N MET A 1 20.18 -17.41 -21.76
CA MET A 1 20.99 -17.12 -20.55
C MET A 1 20.10 -16.56 -19.46
N ASN A 2 20.14 -17.10 -18.24
CA ASN A 2 19.11 -16.92 -17.21
C ASN A 2 19.19 -15.56 -16.47
N PHE A 3 18.12 -14.76 -16.57
CA PHE A 3 17.88 -13.50 -15.83
C PHE A 3 18.15 -13.63 -14.32
N PHE A 4 17.72 -14.73 -13.70
CA PHE A 4 17.98 -15.02 -12.28
C PHE A 4 19.48 -15.04 -11.91
N ARG A 5 20.38 -15.40 -12.84
CA ARG A 5 21.84 -15.34 -12.60
C ARG A 5 22.38 -13.91 -12.68
N ARG A 6 21.81 -13.04 -13.53
CA ARG A 6 22.23 -11.63 -13.63
C ARG A 6 21.69 -10.78 -12.47
N TRP A 7 20.47 -11.05 -12.02
CA TRP A 7 19.91 -10.45 -10.79
C TRP A 7 20.74 -10.81 -9.56
N HIS A 8 21.17 -12.08 -9.43
CA HIS A 8 22.09 -12.50 -8.37
C HIS A 8 23.51 -11.92 -8.51
N ALA A 9 23.96 -11.61 -9.73
CA ALA A 9 25.30 -11.05 -9.97
C ALA A 9 25.39 -9.55 -9.62
N HIS A 10 24.30 -8.78 -9.78
CA HIS A 10 24.25 -7.35 -9.45
C HIS A 10 23.74 -7.04 -8.04
N HIS A 11 23.10 -7.99 -7.36
CA HIS A 11 22.65 -7.85 -5.97
C HIS A 11 23.39 -8.82 -5.06
N LYS A 12 24.69 -8.57 -4.87
CA LYS A 12 25.40 -9.08 -3.71
C LYS A 12 24.88 -8.35 -2.48
N PHE A 13 23.87 -8.92 -1.82
CA PHE A 13 23.58 -8.58 -0.43
C PHE A 13 24.79 -9.03 0.40
N HIS A 14 25.65 -8.09 0.80
CA HIS A 14 26.54 -8.31 1.93
C HIS A 14 25.68 -8.48 3.18
N HIS A 15 25.40 -9.73 3.54
CA HIS A 15 24.87 -10.07 4.85
C HIS A 15 26.01 -9.96 5.88
N HIS A 16 26.25 -8.75 6.38
CA HIS A 16 26.86 -8.62 7.70
C HIS A 16 25.80 -9.04 8.73
N PHE A 17 25.94 -10.25 9.26
CA PHE A 17 25.24 -10.66 10.47
C PHE A 17 25.82 -9.88 11.66
N GLY A 18 25.24 -8.71 11.93
CA GLY A 18 25.40 -7.98 13.18
C GLY A 18 24.07 -8.00 13.93
N HIS A 19 24.07 -8.53 15.15
CA HIS A 19 22.95 -8.45 16.09
C HIS A 19 22.53 -6.99 16.31
N GLY A 20 21.25 -6.69 16.13
CA GLY A 20 20.68 -5.37 16.41
C GLY A 20 19.16 -5.38 16.29
N HIS A 21 18.48 -5.47 17.43
CA HIS A 21 17.05 -5.27 17.58
C HIS A 21 16.58 -3.95 16.93
N HIS A 22 15.92 -4.00 15.77
CA HIS A 22 15.09 -2.90 15.29
C HIS A 22 13.83 -3.50 14.67
N GLY A 23 12.79 -3.66 15.49
CA GLY A 23 11.43 -3.80 14.97
C GLY A 23 11.12 -2.53 14.20
N HIS A 24 11.02 -2.63 12.86
CA HIS A 24 10.61 -1.51 12.04
C HIS A 24 9.21 -1.08 12.47
N HIS A 25 9.13 0.08 13.11
CA HIS A 25 7.90 0.81 13.37
C HIS A 25 7.22 1.15 12.04
N PHE A 26 6.41 0.25 11.48
CA PHE A 26 5.55 0.50 10.32
C PHE A 26 4.37 1.43 10.63
N GLY A 27 4.45 2.23 11.69
CA GLY A 27 3.25 2.71 12.40
C GLY A 27 3.11 4.21 12.64
N ARG A 28 3.95 5.13 12.12
CA ARG A 28 3.84 6.53 12.59
C ARG A 28 3.81 7.70 11.61
N HIS A 29 4.08 7.55 10.32
CA HIS A 29 3.84 8.67 9.38
C HIS A 29 3.19 8.18 8.09
N ALA A 30 1.97 8.66 7.84
CA ALA A 30 1.20 8.35 6.64
C ALA A 30 1.94 8.84 5.38
N ASP A 31 2.62 9.99 5.50
CA ASP A 31 3.38 10.67 4.44
C ASP A 31 4.64 9.90 4.02
N GLY A 32 5.23 9.12 4.93
CA GLY A 32 6.40 8.30 4.64
C GLY A 32 6.07 7.01 3.90
N PHE A 33 4.84 6.49 4.05
CA PHE A 33 4.49 5.17 3.51
C PHE A 33 4.55 5.11 1.99
N ALA A 34 3.97 6.09 1.30
CA ALA A 34 3.99 6.11 -0.15
C ALA A 34 5.38 6.41 -0.71
N HIS A 35 6.13 7.33 -0.10
CA HIS A 35 7.49 7.60 -0.53
C HIS A 35 8.40 6.36 -0.37
N LEU A 36 8.24 5.62 0.73
CA LEU A 36 8.93 4.35 0.96
C LEU A 36 8.51 3.28 -0.06
N LEU A 37 7.21 3.16 -0.36
CA LEU A 37 6.72 2.23 -1.38
C LEU A 37 7.23 2.60 -2.77
N LEU A 38 7.16 3.88 -3.15
CA LEU A 38 7.64 4.39 -4.43
C LEU A 38 9.12 4.04 -4.61
N ASN A 39 9.97 4.35 -3.64
CA ASN A 39 11.40 4.05 -3.71
C ASN A 39 11.68 2.55 -3.74
N ARG A 40 10.96 1.76 -2.91
CA ARG A 40 11.18 0.31 -2.82
C ARG A 40 10.70 -0.45 -4.05
N VAL A 41 9.54 -0.08 -4.59
CA VAL A 41 8.97 -0.69 -5.81
C VAL A 41 9.76 -0.19 -7.03
N GLY A 42 10.06 1.11 -7.10
CA GLY A 42 10.88 1.73 -8.13
C GLY A 42 12.24 1.05 -8.29
N ALA A 43 13.01 0.95 -7.20
CA ALA A 43 14.32 0.31 -7.22
C ALA A 43 14.26 -1.20 -7.51
N LYS A 44 13.17 -1.87 -7.13
CA LYS A 44 13.04 -3.32 -7.27
C LYS A 44 12.56 -3.76 -8.65
N LEU A 45 11.77 -2.91 -9.31
CA LEU A 45 11.31 -3.12 -10.68
C LEU A 45 12.20 -2.41 -11.70
N ASP A 46 13.21 -1.66 -11.27
CA ASP A 46 14.05 -0.84 -12.15
C ASP A 46 13.20 0.05 -13.07
N LEU A 47 12.31 0.83 -12.44
CA LEU A 47 11.33 1.64 -13.17
C LEU A 47 12.02 2.81 -13.88
N ASP A 48 11.55 3.13 -15.09
CA ASP A 48 11.93 4.36 -15.76
C ASP A 48 11.20 5.60 -15.18
N ALA A 49 11.49 6.78 -15.70
CA ALA A 49 10.89 8.03 -15.22
C ALA A 49 9.38 8.10 -15.43
N GLU A 50 8.86 7.53 -16.53
CA GLU A 50 7.42 7.53 -16.82
C GLU A 50 6.68 6.57 -15.88
N GLN A 51 7.23 5.38 -15.68
CA GLN A 51 6.71 4.37 -14.79
C GLN A 51 6.71 4.85 -13.33
N HIS A 52 7.77 5.56 -12.89
CA HIS A 52 7.81 6.21 -11.59
C HIS A 52 6.69 7.24 -11.42
N ARG A 53 6.42 8.06 -12.45
CA ARG A 53 5.34 9.06 -12.42
C ARG A 53 3.96 8.39 -12.27
N LYS A 54 3.71 7.32 -13.03
CA LYS A 54 2.45 6.55 -12.96
C LYS A 54 2.27 5.89 -11.59
N LEU A 55 3.33 5.28 -11.05
CA LEU A 55 3.32 4.72 -9.71
C LEU A 55 3.07 5.79 -8.64
N GLY A 56 3.70 6.96 -8.77
CA GLY A 56 3.51 8.10 -7.88
C GLY A 56 2.07 8.60 -7.86
N ALA A 57 1.47 8.80 -9.04
CA ALA A 57 0.07 9.23 -9.16
C ALA A 57 -0.91 8.24 -8.50
N TRP A 58 -0.69 6.94 -8.70
CA TRP A 58 -1.51 5.91 -8.03
C TRP A 58 -1.34 5.95 -6.50
N LEU A 59 -0.11 6.09 -6.00
CA LEU A 59 0.16 6.16 -4.56
C LEU A 59 -0.39 7.44 -3.91
N GLU A 60 -0.41 8.55 -4.62
CA GLU A 60 -1.04 9.80 -4.18
C GLU A 60 -2.55 9.61 -4.00
N GLN A 61 -3.24 9.04 -4.99
CA GLN A 61 -4.67 8.72 -4.89
C GLN A 61 -4.95 7.76 -3.74
N LEU A 62 -4.11 6.73 -3.57
CA LEU A 62 -4.26 5.76 -2.49
C LEU A 62 -4.11 6.41 -1.10
N GLN A 63 -3.14 7.32 -0.95
CA GLN A 63 -2.97 8.08 0.29
C GLN A 63 -4.15 8.98 0.57
N HIS A 64 -4.59 9.75 -0.42
CA HIS A 64 -5.75 10.64 -0.30
C HIS A 64 -6.99 9.87 0.17
N GLN A 65 -7.24 8.71 -0.44
CA GLN A 65 -8.37 7.86 -0.03
C GLN A 65 -8.19 7.30 1.38
N ARG A 66 -6.97 6.85 1.74
CA ARG A 66 -6.68 6.36 3.08
C ARG A 66 -6.91 7.45 4.12
N ASP A 67 -6.48 8.68 3.87
CA ASP A 67 -6.59 9.77 4.83
C ASP A 67 -8.05 10.20 5.00
N THR A 68 -8.83 10.23 3.91
CA THR A 68 -10.29 10.40 3.94
C THR A 68 -10.95 9.33 4.82
N MET A 69 -10.62 8.06 4.58
CA MET A 69 -11.15 6.94 5.36
C MET A 69 -10.72 6.99 6.84
N ARG A 70 -9.50 7.46 7.13
CA ARG A 70 -9.02 7.65 8.51
C ARG A 70 -9.77 8.77 9.22
N GLY A 71 -10.07 9.87 8.53
CA GLY A 71 -10.94 10.93 9.05
C GLY A 71 -12.29 10.36 9.49
N LEU A 72 -12.93 9.58 8.62
CA LEU A 72 -14.21 8.91 8.92
C LEU A 72 -14.10 7.81 10.00
N ALA A 73 -12.91 7.35 10.38
CA ALA A 73 -12.73 6.24 11.33
C ALA A 73 -12.20 6.66 12.70
N ARG A 74 -11.65 7.87 12.83
CA ARG A 74 -11.05 8.37 14.08
C ARG A 74 -11.46 9.81 14.42
N GLY A 75 -12.43 10.35 13.69
CA GLY A 75 -12.97 11.69 13.90
C GLY A 75 -13.90 11.80 15.12
N PRO A 76 -14.27 13.03 15.50
CA PRO A 76 -15.22 13.30 16.57
C PRO A 76 -16.57 12.60 16.37
N GLU A 77 -16.94 12.31 15.13
CA GLU A 77 -18.15 11.56 14.77
C GLU A 77 -18.16 10.15 15.38
N VAL A 78 -17.00 9.48 15.37
CA VAL A 78 -16.84 8.14 15.98
C VAL A 78 -16.90 8.22 17.49
N ALA A 79 -16.25 9.23 18.09
CA ALA A 79 -16.32 9.44 19.54
C ALA A 79 -17.76 9.74 19.99
N GLY A 80 -18.51 10.50 19.19
CA GLY A 80 -19.91 10.82 19.42
C GLY A 80 -20.84 9.59 19.49
N LEU A 81 -20.46 8.47 18.86
CA LEU A 81 -21.24 7.22 18.93
C LEU A 81 -21.32 6.63 20.34
N PHE A 82 -20.36 6.97 21.21
CA PHE A 82 -20.23 6.46 22.58
C PHE A 82 -20.56 7.51 23.65
N ALA A 83 -20.95 8.72 23.26
CA ALA A 83 -21.12 9.85 24.19
C ALA A 83 -22.40 9.76 25.06
N GLY A 84 -23.38 8.95 24.64
CA GLY A 84 -24.62 8.74 25.37
C GLY A 84 -24.62 7.48 26.25
N GLU A 85 -25.68 7.30 27.03
CA GLU A 85 -25.91 6.07 27.83
C GLU A 85 -26.05 4.81 26.96
N GLN A 86 -26.45 4.98 25.71
CA GLN A 86 -26.60 3.92 24.73
C GLN A 86 -25.82 4.25 23.46
N PHE A 87 -25.38 3.20 22.76
CA PHE A 87 -24.69 3.34 21.49
C PHE A 87 -25.58 3.97 20.43
N ALA A 88 -25.09 5.01 19.76
CA ALA A 88 -25.83 5.75 18.74
C ALA A 88 -25.87 4.98 17.40
N ARG A 89 -26.80 4.01 17.29
CA ARG A 89 -26.93 3.11 16.13
C ARG A 89 -27.18 3.84 14.81
N GLU A 90 -28.10 4.81 14.80
CA GLU A 90 -28.45 5.57 13.60
C GLU A 90 -27.25 6.38 13.05
N PRO A 91 -26.54 7.20 13.87
CA PRO A 91 -25.30 7.84 13.44
C PRO A 91 -24.21 6.86 13.00
N ALA A 92 -24.11 5.69 13.64
CA ALA A 92 -23.15 4.67 13.24
C ALA A 92 -23.45 4.11 11.84
N GLN A 93 -24.73 3.92 11.52
CA GLN A 93 -25.17 3.48 10.20
C GLN A 93 -24.86 4.54 9.14
N GLN A 94 -25.16 5.82 9.43
CA GLN A 94 -24.83 6.93 8.53
C GLN A 94 -23.32 7.03 8.25
N LEU A 95 -22.49 6.81 9.28
CA LEU A 95 -21.04 6.79 9.11
C LEU A 95 -20.56 5.63 8.23
N LEU A 96 -21.17 4.46 8.35
CA LEU A 96 -20.90 3.32 7.48
C LEU A 96 -21.29 3.64 6.03
N ASP A 97 -22.47 4.20 5.81
CA ASP A 97 -22.96 4.54 4.48
C ASP A 97 -22.04 5.58 3.81
N ALA A 98 -21.61 6.61 4.55
CA ALA A 98 -20.64 7.59 4.07
C ALA A 98 -19.30 6.95 3.65
N LYS A 99 -18.81 5.95 4.40
CA LYS A 99 -17.59 5.20 4.04
C LYS A 99 -17.78 4.37 2.78
N LEU A 100 -18.93 3.71 2.64
CA LEU A 100 -19.25 2.92 1.47
C LEU A 100 -19.35 3.80 0.22
N ASP A 101 -19.96 4.97 0.34
CA ASP A 101 -20.08 5.92 -0.77
C ASP A 101 -18.72 6.52 -1.15
N ALA A 102 -17.87 6.87 -0.18
CA ALA A 102 -16.49 7.28 -0.45
C ALA A 102 -15.68 6.20 -1.17
N LEU A 103 -15.87 4.92 -0.81
CA LEU A 103 -15.22 3.80 -1.49
C LEU A 103 -15.77 3.59 -2.90
N ARG A 104 -17.09 3.68 -3.09
CA ARG A 104 -17.72 3.58 -4.42
C ARG A 104 -17.27 4.69 -5.36
N ALA A 105 -17.12 5.91 -4.84
CA ALA A 105 -16.68 7.06 -5.62
C ALA A 105 -15.20 6.95 -6.03
N ALA A 106 -14.31 6.55 -5.13
CA ALA A 106 -12.87 6.49 -5.40
C ALA A 106 -12.40 5.20 -6.09
N GLY A 107 -13.13 4.10 -5.90
CA GLY A 107 -12.75 2.75 -6.32
C GLY A 107 -12.35 2.64 -7.79
N PRO A 108 -13.18 3.10 -8.75
CA PRO A 108 -12.85 3.04 -10.17
C PRO A 108 -11.54 3.77 -10.51
N GLY A 109 -11.32 4.96 -9.96
CA GLY A 109 -10.12 5.75 -10.21
C GLY A 109 -8.84 5.06 -9.75
N LEU A 110 -8.86 4.45 -8.56
CA LEU A 110 -7.72 3.68 -8.04
C LEU A 110 -7.38 2.46 -8.91
N VAL A 111 -8.41 1.78 -9.44
CA VAL A 111 -8.23 0.63 -10.33
C VAL A 111 -7.63 1.10 -11.66
N THR A 112 -8.17 2.16 -12.26
CA THR A 112 -7.66 2.72 -13.52
C THR A 112 -6.20 3.17 -13.38
N ALA A 113 -5.85 3.94 -12.34
CA ALA A 113 -4.49 4.41 -12.15
C ALA A 113 -3.48 3.27 -11.93
N PHE A 114 -3.89 2.21 -11.23
CA PHE A 114 -3.07 1.01 -11.10
C PHE A 114 -2.91 0.26 -12.42
N ALA A 115 -3.98 0.15 -13.22
CA ALA A 115 -3.93 -0.46 -14.54
C ALA A 115 -2.96 0.29 -15.46
N ASP A 116 -3.03 1.63 -15.50
CA ASP A 116 -2.13 2.46 -16.30
C ASP A 116 -0.65 2.26 -15.93
N PHE A 117 -0.36 2.14 -14.63
CA PHE A 117 0.98 1.78 -14.14
C PHE A 117 1.37 0.37 -14.59
N PHE A 118 0.52 -0.63 -14.34
CA PHE A 118 0.81 -2.03 -14.68
C PHE A 118 1.04 -2.23 -16.18
N ASP A 119 0.23 -1.58 -17.01
CA ASP A 119 0.29 -1.70 -18.46
C ASP A 119 1.55 -1.01 -19.03
N SER A 120 2.11 -0.02 -18.33
CA SER A 120 3.41 0.57 -18.69
C SER A 120 4.62 -0.31 -18.39
N LEU A 121 4.46 -1.37 -17.58
CA LEU A 121 5.55 -2.29 -17.25
C LEU A 121 5.83 -3.25 -18.41
N ASP A 122 7.10 -3.60 -18.59
CA ASP A 122 7.48 -4.66 -19.52
C ASP A 122 7.22 -6.07 -18.93
N ASN A 123 7.52 -7.12 -19.71
CA ASN A 123 7.31 -8.50 -19.30
C ASN A 123 8.13 -8.93 -18.08
N GLU A 124 9.35 -8.42 -17.94
CA GLU A 124 10.27 -8.77 -16.85
C GLU A 124 9.82 -8.10 -15.55
N GLN A 125 9.53 -6.81 -15.60
CA GLN A 125 8.98 -6.01 -14.50
C GLN A 125 7.66 -6.59 -13.99
N ARG A 126 6.75 -6.99 -14.88
CA ARG A 126 5.49 -7.66 -14.51
C ARG A 126 5.73 -8.99 -13.78
N GLN A 127 6.73 -9.77 -14.17
CA GLN A 127 7.08 -11.02 -13.49
C GLN A 127 7.62 -10.77 -12.08
N VAL A 128 8.50 -9.76 -11.91
CA VAL A 128 9.02 -9.36 -10.60
C VAL A 128 7.88 -8.87 -9.71
N LEU A 129 6.97 -8.04 -10.23
CA LEU A 129 5.80 -7.57 -9.49
C LEU A 129 4.91 -8.74 -9.03
N ARG A 130 4.62 -9.72 -9.90
CA ARG A 130 3.87 -10.94 -9.54
C ARG A 130 4.58 -11.76 -8.46
N PHE A 131 5.90 -11.90 -8.55
CA PHE A 131 6.69 -12.59 -7.54
C PHE A 131 6.64 -11.87 -6.18
N MET A 132 6.71 -10.54 -6.18
CA MET A 132 6.54 -9.72 -5.00
C MET A 132 5.17 -9.96 -4.34
N MET A 133 4.08 -9.85 -5.11
CA MET A 133 2.71 -10.05 -4.60
C MET A 133 2.51 -11.43 -3.98
N ARG A 134 3.05 -12.48 -4.62
CA ARG A 134 3.00 -13.86 -4.07
C ARG A 134 3.76 -14.00 -2.75
N ARG A 135 4.85 -13.25 -2.56
CA ARG A 135 5.64 -13.30 -1.33
C ARG A 135 4.95 -12.58 -0.17
N PHE A 136 4.28 -11.47 -0.44
CA PHE A 136 3.50 -10.76 0.58
C PHE A 136 2.35 -11.62 1.12
N GLY A 137 1.60 -12.31 0.25
CA GLY A 137 0.50 -13.18 0.69
C GLY A 137 0.91 -14.45 1.46
N ARG A 138 2.19 -14.84 1.45
CA ARG A 138 2.69 -15.97 2.26
C ARG A 138 3.06 -15.58 3.69
N HIS A 139 3.31 -14.30 3.96
CA HIS A 139 3.62 -13.85 5.32
C HIS A 139 2.36 -13.83 6.19
N GLU A 140 1.24 -13.33 5.66
CA GLU A 140 -0.05 -13.27 6.38
C GLU A 140 -0.59 -14.65 6.77
N ARG A 141 -0.33 -15.71 6.00
CA ARG A 141 -0.79 -17.06 6.35
C ARG A 141 0.01 -17.74 7.47
N ARG A 142 1.22 -17.26 7.77
CA ARG A 142 2.05 -17.82 8.86
C ARG A 142 1.73 -17.20 10.22
N ASP A 143 1.12 -16.03 10.23
CA ASP A 143 0.70 -15.32 11.45
C ASP A 143 -0.76 -15.63 11.82
N ALA A 144 -1.46 -16.43 11.01
CA ALA A 144 -2.85 -16.86 11.18
C ALA A 144 -3.01 -18.36 11.54
N ALA A 145 -1.91 -19.04 11.88
CA ALA A 145 -1.85 -20.44 12.33
C ALA A 145 -1.08 -20.52 13.66
#